data_AF-A0A920MYM7-F1
#
_entry.id   AF-A0A920MYM7-F1
#
_cell.length_a   1.000
_cell.length_b   1.000
_cell.length_c   1.000
_cell.angle_alpha   90.00
_cell.angle_beta   90.00
_cell.angle_gamma   90.00
#
_symmetry.space_group_name_H-M   'P 1'
#
loop_
_entity.id
_entity.type
_entity.pdbx_description
1 polymer ?
#
loop_
_entity_poly.entity_id
_entity_poly.type
_entity_poly.pdbx_seq_one_letter_code
_entity_poly.pdbx_strand_id
1 'polypeptide(L)'
;MGDDFGFSIALHKDYLLIGAPGSNNGYGAAYLYHKNYEGDWVLFKTYENPYSGVFQKYAQKFGYNVALNDQYVVIASPFYNDGNVFIYDFNPDTEDFAHQNTPFKTIDVRELGDVEGCYEVGPNQFGFGFSPFHLIMTNC
;
A
#
# COMPACT_ATOMS: atom_id res chain seq x y z
N MET A 1 -2.95 -4.62 21.92
CA MET A 1 -2.32 -4.16 20.66
C MET A 1 -3.23 -4.68 19.56
N GLY A 2 -3.80 -3.79 18.77
CA GLY A 2 -4.64 -4.15 17.63
C GLY A 2 -3.83 -4.04 16.35
N ASP A 3 -4.28 -4.72 15.30
CA ASP A 3 -3.57 -4.75 14.02
C ASP A 3 -3.75 -3.45 13.20
N ASP A 4 -4.44 -2.45 13.75
CA ASP A 4 -4.89 -1.23 13.06
C ASP A 4 -5.58 -1.54 11.71
N PHE A 5 -6.28 -2.67 11.65
CA PHE A 5 -7.01 -3.07 10.45
C PHE A 5 -8.09 -2.03 10.11
N GLY A 6 -8.13 -1.57 8.85
CA GLY A 6 -9.03 -0.50 8.44
C GLY A 6 -8.44 0.90 8.62
N PHE A 7 -7.14 1.02 8.93
CA PHE A 7 -6.47 2.32 9.03
C PHE A 7 -6.49 3.09 7.71
N SER A 8 -6.35 2.37 6.60
CA SER A 8 -6.49 2.91 5.25
C SER A 8 -7.33 1.97 4.39
N ILE A 9 -8.12 2.54 3.48
CA ILE A 9 -9.06 1.79 2.65
C ILE A 9 -9.04 2.38 1.24
N ALA A 10 -8.96 1.52 0.24
CA ALA A 10 -9.16 1.88 -1.16
C ALA A 10 -10.17 0.90 -1.79
N LEU A 11 -11.19 1.45 -2.45
CA LEU A 11 -12.19 0.67 -3.15
C LEU A 11 -12.09 1.00 -4.65
N HIS A 12 -11.97 -0.03 -5.47
CA HIS A 12 -12.00 0.10 -6.92
C HIS A 12 -12.79 -1.06 -7.52
N LYS A 13 -13.90 -0.75 -8.19
CA LYS A 13 -14.85 -1.75 -8.72
C LYS A 13 -15.28 -2.74 -7.62
N ASP A 14 -15.07 -4.03 -7.84
CA ASP A 14 -15.39 -5.12 -6.92
C ASP A 14 -14.20 -5.52 -6.03
N TYR A 15 -13.21 -4.65 -5.89
CA TYR A 15 -12.00 -4.90 -5.11
C TYR A 15 -11.82 -3.85 -4.02
N LEU A 16 -11.60 -4.33 -2.80
CA LEU A 16 -11.45 -3.53 -1.60
C LEU A 16 -10.11 -3.85 -0.95
N LEU A 17 -9.22 -2.86 -0.92
CA LEU A 17 -7.92 -2.95 -0.31
C LEU A 17 -7.95 -2.27 1.06
N ILE A 18 -7.54 -2.98 2.10
CA ILE A 18 -7.57 -2.53 3.48
C ILE A 18 -6.16 -2.61 4.07
N GLY A 19 -5.64 -1.50 4.54
CA GLY A 19 -4.37 -1.44 5.26
C GLY A 19 -4.52 -1.77 6.75
N ALA A 20 -3.51 -2.46 7.28
CA ALA A 20 -3.38 -2.85 8.68
C ALA A 20 -1.92 -2.63 9.15
N PRO A 21 -1.51 -1.37 9.38
CA PRO A 21 -0.13 -1.02 9.72
C PRO A 21 0.34 -1.57 11.08
N GLY A 22 -0.57 -1.91 11.98
CA GLY A 22 -0.27 -2.53 13.27
C GLY A 22 -0.05 -4.04 13.17
N SER A 23 -0.45 -4.67 12.07
CA SER A 23 -0.34 -6.12 11.85
C SER A 23 1.11 -6.61 11.93
N ASN A 24 1.28 -7.89 12.26
CA ASN A 24 2.58 -8.55 12.36
C ASN A 24 3.58 -7.76 13.23
N ASN A 25 3.22 -7.47 14.49
CA ASN A 25 4.05 -6.70 15.43
C ASN A 25 4.50 -5.31 14.93
N GLY A 26 3.69 -4.65 14.09
CA GLY A 26 4.02 -3.34 13.51
C GLY A 26 4.87 -3.39 12.23
N TYR A 27 5.12 -4.58 11.66
CA TYR A 27 5.62 -4.68 10.29
C TYR A 27 4.57 -4.21 9.27
N GLY A 28 3.28 -4.39 9.60
CA GLY A 28 2.14 -4.00 8.81
C GLY A 28 1.78 -5.01 7.72
N ALA A 29 0.52 -4.98 7.29
CA ALA A 29 -0.03 -5.80 6.21
C ALA A 29 -1.10 -5.00 5.45
N ALA A 30 -1.45 -5.44 4.24
CA ALA A 30 -2.66 -5.00 3.56
C ALA A 30 -3.45 -6.20 3.03
N TYR A 31 -4.76 -6.12 3.08
CA TYR A 31 -5.69 -7.18 2.75
C TYR A 31 -6.56 -6.74 1.58
N LEU A 32 -6.53 -7.49 0.49
CA LEU A 32 -7.35 -7.27 -0.68
C LEU A 32 -8.52 -8.24 -0.65
N TYR A 33 -9.72 -7.68 -0.60
CA TYR A 33 -10.98 -8.38 -0.70
C TYR A 33 -11.56 -8.21 -2.10
N HIS A 34 -12.21 -9.26 -2.58
CA HIS A 34 -12.99 -9.23 -3.80
C HIS A 34 -14.46 -9.49 -3.46
N LYS A 35 -15.36 -8.75 -4.09
CA LYS A 35 -16.80 -8.97 -3.95
C LYS A 35 -17.24 -10.06 -4.93
N ASN A 36 -17.68 -11.20 -4.41
CA ASN A 36 -18.16 -12.29 -5.24
C ASN A 36 -19.54 -11.94 -5.87
N TYR A 37 -20.02 -12.80 -6.78
CA TYR A 37 -21.32 -12.64 -7.44
C TYR A 37 -22.52 -12.71 -6.48
N GLU A 38 -22.33 -13.29 -5.29
CA GLU A 38 -23.35 -13.38 -4.23
C GLU A 38 -23.41 -12.10 -3.38
N GLY A 39 -22.45 -11.19 -3.56
CA GLY A 39 -22.35 -9.91 -2.86
C GLY A 39 -21.49 -9.94 -1.60
N ASP A 40 -20.85 -11.07 -1.30
CA ASP A 40 -19.97 -11.25 -0.15
C ASP A 40 -18.53 -10.82 -0.45
N TRP A 41 -17.89 -10.19 0.54
CA TRP A 41 -16.48 -9.85 0.47
C TRP A 41 -15.63 -11.05 0.87
N VAL A 42 -14.94 -11.64 -0.09
CA VAL A 42 -14.01 -12.75 0.14
C VAL A 42 -12.58 -12.21 0.15
N LEU A 43 -11.76 -12.68 1.09
CA LEU A 43 -10.34 -12.33 1.11
C LEU A 43 -9.71 -12.94 -0.14
N PHE A 44 -9.26 -12.07 -1.03
CA PHE A 44 -8.64 -12.46 -2.29
C PHE A 44 -7.13 -12.64 -2.12
N LYS A 45 -6.47 -11.67 -1.47
CA LYS A 45 -5.02 -11.70 -1.28
C LYS A 45 -4.59 -10.92 -0.04
N THR A 46 -3.51 -11.37 0.57
CA THR A 46 -2.82 -10.64 1.64
C THR A 46 -1.46 -10.18 1.14
N TYR A 47 -1.19 -8.89 1.26
CA TYR A 47 0.10 -8.28 1.04
C TYR A 47 0.82 -8.16 2.39
N GLU A 48 1.82 -9.00 2.57
CA GLU A 48 2.73 -8.91 3.70
C GLU A 48 3.91 -8.02 3.33
N ASN A 49 4.47 -7.36 4.33
CA ASN A 49 5.65 -6.55 4.13
C ASN A 49 6.84 -7.45 3.72
N PRO A 50 7.43 -7.27 2.52
CA PRO A 50 8.54 -8.10 2.05
C PRO A 50 9.81 -7.97 2.91
N TYR A 51 9.88 -6.94 3.76
CA TYR A 51 10.96 -6.72 4.72
C TYR A 51 10.59 -7.15 6.15
N SER A 52 9.50 -7.91 6.35
CA SER A 52 9.19 -8.52 7.64
C SER A 52 10.30 -9.52 8.00
N GLY A 53 11.04 -9.25 9.07
CA GLY A 53 12.16 -10.10 9.51
C GLY A 53 13.54 -9.49 9.31
N VAL A 54 13.66 -8.36 8.61
CA VAL A 54 14.85 -7.51 8.74
C VAL A 54 14.74 -6.83 10.10
N PHE A 55 15.72 -7.02 10.99
CA PHE A 55 15.78 -6.41 12.31
C PHE A 55 15.80 -4.87 12.19
N GLN A 56 14.61 -4.29 12.12
CA GLN A 56 14.39 -2.86 12.16
C GLN A 56 13.97 -2.50 13.58
N LYS A 57 14.61 -1.47 14.14
CA LYS A 57 14.31 -0.94 15.47
C LYS A 57 12.90 -0.30 15.57
N TYR A 58 12.23 -0.13 14.42
CA TYR A 58 10.99 0.63 14.30
C TYR A 58 9.93 -0.13 13.49
N ALA A 59 8.67 0.10 13.85
CA ALA A 59 7.50 -0.37 13.11
C ALA A 59 7.50 0.23 11.70
N GLN A 60 7.48 -0.62 10.68
CA GLN A 60 7.50 -0.20 9.28
C GLN A 60 6.13 0.32 8.84
N LYS A 61 5.06 -0.11 9.51
CA LYS A 61 3.68 0.29 9.24
C LYS A 61 3.32 0.15 7.75
N PHE A 62 3.63 -1.00 7.16
CA PHE A 62 3.18 -1.31 5.81
C PHE A 62 1.65 -1.35 5.77
N GLY A 63 1.03 -0.73 4.75
CA GLY A 63 -0.43 -0.54 4.73
C GLY A 63 -0.88 0.72 5.47
N TYR A 64 0.03 1.66 5.77
CA TYR A 64 -0.36 2.95 6.34
C TYR A 64 -1.20 3.77 5.36
N ASN A 65 -0.84 3.75 4.08
CA ASN A 65 -1.63 4.32 3.00
C ASN A 65 -1.75 3.27 1.89
N VAL A 66 -2.94 3.14 1.31
CA VAL A 66 -3.22 2.17 0.26
C VAL A 66 -4.00 2.85 -0.85
N ALA A 67 -3.68 2.50 -2.09
CA ALA A 67 -4.40 2.96 -3.26
C ALA A 67 -4.51 1.81 -4.26
N LEU A 68 -5.63 1.76 -4.97
CA LEU A 68 -5.96 0.69 -5.91
C LEU A 68 -6.53 1.29 -7.18
N ASN A 69 -6.09 0.80 -8.34
CA ASN A 69 -6.68 1.12 -9.64
C ASN A 69 -6.76 -0.12 -10.54
N ASP A 70 -7.08 0.08 -11.83
CA ASP A 70 -7.24 -1.01 -12.82
C ASP A 70 -5.96 -1.78 -13.15
N GLN A 71 -4.79 -1.25 -12.82
CA GLN A 71 -3.49 -1.78 -13.27
C GLN A 71 -2.49 -2.01 -12.13
N TYR A 72 -2.65 -1.34 -11.00
CA TYR A 72 -1.69 -1.27 -9.92
C TYR A 72 -2.38 -1.25 -8.55
N VAL A 73 -1.76 -1.98 -7.62
CA VAL A 73 -1.99 -1.88 -6.18
C VAL A 73 -0.80 -1.15 -5.60
N VAL A 74 -1.06 -0.09 -4.85
CA VAL A 74 -0.01 0.72 -4.22
C VAL A 74 -0.20 0.67 -2.72
N ILE A 75 0.87 0.32 -2.02
CA ILE A 75 0.89 0.21 -0.56
C ILE A 75 2.11 0.95 -0.04
N ALA A 76 1.88 1.86 0.90
CA ALA A 76 2.94 2.68 1.47
C ALA A 76 3.37 2.19 2.86
N SER A 77 4.64 2.43 3.14
CA SER A 77 5.32 2.19 4.41
C SER A 77 6.15 3.44 4.74
N PRO A 78 5.52 4.52 5.24
CA PRO A 78 6.19 5.80 5.46
C PRO A 78 7.23 5.75 6.59
N PHE A 79 7.16 4.73 7.46
CA PHE A 79 8.06 4.60 8.62
C PHE A 79 9.27 3.69 8.36
N TYR A 80 9.40 3.15 7.14
CA TYR A 80 10.59 2.44 6.70
C TYR A 80 11.47 3.38 5.88
N ASN A 81 12.66 3.70 6.39
CA ASN A 81 13.73 4.35 5.63
C ASN A 81 13.32 5.72 5.01
N ASP A 82 12.66 6.57 5.80
CA ASP A 82 12.03 7.86 5.41
C ASP A 82 10.84 7.77 4.45
N GLY A 83 10.46 6.55 4.06
CA GLY A 83 9.21 6.23 3.40
C GLY A 83 9.41 5.44 2.12
N ASN A 84 8.88 4.23 2.09
CA ASN A 84 8.86 3.40 0.89
C ASN A 84 7.44 3.21 0.36
N VAL A 85 7.32 3.13 -0.95
CA VAL A 85 6.07 2.83 -1.65
C VAL A 85 6.26 1.58 -2.48
N PHE A 86 5.39 0.60 -2.25
CA PHE A 86 5.38 -0.67 -2.93
C PHE A 86 4.27 -0.66 -3.97
N ILE A 87 4.65 -0.89 -5.22
CA ILE A 87 3.73 -0.97 -6.34
C ILE A 87 3.70 -2.42 -6.79
N TYR A 88 2.52 -3.00 -6.83
CA TYR A 88 2.25 -4.34 -7.35
C TYR A 88 1.40 -4.19 -8.60
N ASP A 89 1.64 -5.00 -9.62
CA ASP A 89 0.75 -5.08 -10.78
C ASP A 89 -0.59 -5.68 -10.33
N PHE A 90 -1.68 -4.95 -10.56
CA PHE A 90 -3.05 -5.43 -10.36
C PHE A 90 -3.56 -5.99 -11.69
N ASN A 91 -3.45 -7.31 -11.85
CA ASN A 91 -4.01 -8.00 -13.00
C ASN A 91 -4.89 -9.17 -12.53
N PRO A 92 -6.16 -8.92 -12.20
CA PRO A 92 -7.06 -9.93 -11.66
C PRO A 92 -7.36 -11.07 -12.65
N ASP A 93 -7.11 -10.86 -13.94
CA ASP A 93 -7.38 -11.84 -15.00
C ASP A 93 -6.25 -12.87 -15.16
N THR A 94 -5.13 -12.71 -14.45
CA THR A 94 -3.97 -13.62 -14.52
C THR A 94 -3.81 -14.47 -13.27
N GLU A 95 -3.67 -15.79 -13.42
CA GLU A 95 -3.42 -16.73 -12.31
C GLU A 95 -2.10 -16.45 -11.56
N ASP A 96 -1.14 -15.78 -12.21
CA ASP A 96 0.12 -15.35 -11.60
C ASP A 96 -0.08 -14.26 -10.53
N PHE A 97 -1.13 -13.45 -10.64
CA PHE A 97 -1.43 -12.40 -9.66
C PHE A 97 -1.74 -12.99 -8.27
N ALA A 98 -2.25 -14.22 -8.19
CA ALA A 98 -2.47 -14.91 -6.92
C ALA A 98 -1.17 -15.36 -6.24
N HIS A 99 -0.10 -15.60 -7.02
CA HIS A 99 1.17 -16.17 -6.53
C HIS A 99 2.31 -15.15 -6.42
N GLN A 100 2.18 -13.99 -7.07
CA GLN A 100 3.22 -12.97 -7.08
C GLN A 100 3.16 -12.08 -5.83
N ASN A 101 3.91 -12.43 -4.78
CA ASN A 101 4.01 -11.64 -3.54
C ASN A 101 5.12 -10.59 -3.57
N THR A 102 5.80 -10.44 -4.71
CA THR A 102 6.86 -9.45 -4.87
C THR A 102 6.32 -8.15 -5.47
N PRO A 103 6.73 -6.99 -4.94
CA PRO A 103 6.40 -5.71 -5.57
C PRO A 103 7.03 -5.64 -6.95
N PHE A 104 6.28 -5.17 -7.94
CA PHE A 104 6.77 -4.86 -9.29
C PHE A 104 7.84 -3.76 -9.23
N LYS A 105 7.58 -2.74 -8.40
CA LYS A 105 8.51 -1.65 -8.15
C LYS A 105 8.40 -1.18 -6.71
N THR A 106 9.54 -0.99 -6.07
CA THR A 106 9.63 -0.26 -4.80
C THR A 106 10.21 1.12 -5.11
N ILE A 107 9.56 2.16 -4.62
CA ILE A 107 10.04 3.53 -4.70
C ILE A 107 10.51 3.91 -3.29
N ASP A 108 11.79 4.24 -3.16
CA ASP A 108 12.33 4.88 -1.96
C ASP A 108 12.15 6.39 -2.11
N VAL A 109 11.42 7.00 -1.17
CA VAL A 109 11.10 8.44 -1.23
C VAL A 109 12.36 9.30 -1.15
N ARG A 110 13.49 8.78 -0.65
CA ARG A 110 14.76 9.52 -0.61
C ARG A 110 15.47 9.55 -1.96
N GLU A 111 15.16 8.62 -2.85
CA GLU A 111 15.65 8.63 -4.23
C GLU A 111 14.79 9.51 -5.14
N LEU A 112 13.62 9.93 -4.67
CA LEU A 112 12.88 11.04 -5.25
C LEU A 112 13.54 12.33 -4.80
N GLY A 113 14.54 12.79 -5.57
CA GLY A 113 15.17 14.09 -5.34
C GLY A 113 14.14 15.21 -5.17
N ASP A 114 14.51 16.23 -4.39
CA ASP A 114 13.69 17.37 -3.98
C ASP A 114 12.58 17.71 -4.99
N VAL A 115 11.34 17.35 -4.64
CA VAL A 115 10.18 17.75 -5.43
C VAL A 115 9.89 19.21 -5.07
N GLU A 116 10.28 20.14 -5.94
CA GLU A 116 9.90 21.56 -5.76
C GLU A 116 8.37 21.67 -5.66
N GLY A 117 7.86 22.18 -4.53
CA GLY A 117 6.52 22.75 -4.49
C GLY A 117 5.70 22.64 -3.20
N CYS A 118 6.01 21.79 -2.23
CA CYS A 118 5.13 21.63 -1.06
C CYS A 118 5.93 21.48 0.24
N TYR A 119 6.21 22.61 0.92
CA TYR A 119 6.76 22.64 2.28
C TYR A 119 5.86 23.40 3.28
N GLU A 120 4.58 23.66 2.96
CA GLU A 120 3.73 24.49 3.82
C GLU A 120 2.66 23.75 4.64
N VAL A 121 2.51 22.42 4.58
CA VAL A 121 1.44 21.73 5.34
C VAL A 121 1.88 20.52 6.17
N GLY A 122 3.07 20.59 6.79
CA GLY A 122 3.40 19.82 7.99
C GLY A 122 3.54 18.29 7.84
N PRO A 123 4.08 17.60 8.86
CA PRO A 123 4.67 16.26 8.73
C PRO A 123 3.68 15.08 8.60
N ASN A 124 2.39 15.32 8.38
CA ASN A 124 1.34 14.31 8.58
C ASN A 124 0.45 14.02 7.36
N GLN A 125 0.76 14.49 6.15
CA GLN A 125 -0.10 14.30 4.96
C GLN A 125 0.64 13.66 3.77
N PHE A 126 1.06 12.41 3.94
CA PHE A 126 1.41 11.57 2.78
C PHE A 126 0.12 11.05 2.11
N GLY A 127 -0.21 11.56 0.92
CA GLY A 127 -1.41 11.19 0.16
C GLY A 127 -1.10 10.75 -1.28
N PHE A 128 -1.17 9.45 -1.56
CA PHE A 128 -0.99 8.93 -2.92
C PHE A 128 -2.29 9.10 -3.72
N GLY A 129 -2.21 9.78 -4.87
CA GLY A 129 -3.33 9.96 -5.79
C GLY A 129 -3.03 9.31 -7.14
N PHE A 130 -3.99 8.62 -7.73
CA PHE A 130 -3.88 8.15 -9.11
C PHE A 130 -4.48 9.19 -10.06
N SER A 131 -3.68 9.65 -11.04
CA SER A 131 -4.18 10.28 -12.26
C SER A 131 -4.21 9.24 -13.37
N PRO A 132 -5.16 9.31 -14.33
CA PRO A 132 -5.32 8.31 -15.41
C PRO A 132 -4.08 8.06 -16.27
N PHE A 133 -3.02 8.86 -16.12
CA PHE A 133 -1.76 8.68 -16.86
C PHE A 133 -0.49 8.69 -15.98
N HIS A 134 -0.58 8.97 -14.67
CA HIS A 134 0.59 9.04 -13.79
C HIS A 134 0.23 8.66 -12.34
N LEU A 135 1.14 7.93 -11.67
CA LEU A 135 1.17 7.86 -10.21
C LEU A 135 1.52 9.26 -9.68
N ILE A 136 0.57 9.96 -9.07
CA ILE A 136 0.84 11.23 -8.42
C ILE A 136 1.21 10.93 -6.96
N MET A 137 2.50 11.02 -6.68
CA MET A 137 3.01 11.09 -5.32
C MET A 137 2.72 12.50 -4.79
N THR A 138 1.51 12.76 -4.32
CA THR A 138 1.21 14.03 -3.64
C THR A 138 1.68 13.91 -2.19
N ASN A 139 2.90 14.39 -1.96
CA ASN A 139 3.25 14.89 -0.64
C ASN A 139 2.79 16.34 -0.60
N CYS A 140 1.89 16.68 0.31
CA CYS A 140 1.56 18.06 0.64
C CYS A 140 2.18 18.45 1.98
#